data_AF-A0A5R9CUI0-F1
#
_entry.id   AF-A0A5R9CUI0-F1
#
_cell.length_a   1.000
_cell.length_b   1.000
_cell.length_c   1.000
_cell.angle_alpha   90.00
_cell.angle_beta   90.00
_cell.angle_gamma   90.00
#
_symmetry.space_group_name_H-M   'P 1'
#
loop_
_entity.id
_entity.type
_entity.pdbx_description
1 polymer ?
#
loop_
_entity_poly.entity_id
_entity_poly.type
_entity_poly.pdbx_seq_one_letter_code
_entity_poly.pdbx_strand_id
1 'polypeptide(L)'
;MKKQLILLTSLIAGLTGLTLATSPQSVKAAGVYHTIKSKTANNTAFHWNGNQKAYLWNYNLTQKKHHLTNYPKTTWYTSKVLKMTNGTKTGIFYYVSNESGSVKGYAWKGYLTKGTYSSNPTSTSSNTSKSANTKWITKDNPSGIPNPTKAELNALKNTVTDESYYTIIYYQDFPIIKAFPNTTYNHKLDNAAEGELLNNFGSVVKREWGDKLKDIQYLKLSTQLTNQQMQNLANGSPTFKQFVLNDLTKQHVNLSDYKGWQIGMFSRPIYQKELLSSDGDPYIGQYVIALYNPNKQ
;
A
#
# COMPACT_ATOMS: atom_id res chain seq x y z
N MET A 1 27.26 -66.76 -35.42
CA MET A 1 26.60 -67.75 -34.53
C MET A 1 27.38 -67.84 -33.23
N LYS A 2 26.68 -67.71 -32.07
CA LYS A 2 27.09 -68.14 -30.71
C LYS A 2 28.29 -67.39 -30.08
N LYS A 3 28.33 -67.02 -28.80
CA LYS A 3 27.44 -67.07 -27.63
C LYS A 3 28.03 -66.05 -26.61
N GLN A 4 27.19 -65.55 -25.72
CA GLN A 4 27.51 -64.58 -24.68
C GLN A 4 28.53 -65.10 -23.65
N LEU A 5 29.26 -64.17 -23.02
CA LEU A 5 29.54 -64.27 -21.59
C LEU A 5 29.61 -62.89 -20.95
N ILE A 6 28.69 -62.68 -20.01
CA ILE A 6 28.61 -61.56 -19.08
C ILE A 6 29.64 -61.81 -17.97
N LEU A 7 30.47 -60.81 -17.64
CA LEU A 7 31.07 -60.71 -16.31
C LEU A 7 30.84 -59.29 -15.77
N LEU A 8 30.01 -59.21 -14.73
CA LEU A 8 29.97 -58.11 -13.78
C LEU A 8 31.18 -58.23 -12.85
N THR A 9 31.91 -57.13 -12.63
CA THR A 9 32.65 -56.89 -11.38
C THR A 9 32.87 -55.38 -11.16
N SER A 10 32.10 -54.86 -10.22
CA SER A 10 32.37 -53.78 -9.24
C SER A 10 33.29 -52.60 -9.60
N LEU A 11 32.66 -51.42 -9.71
CA LEU A 11 32.77 -50.28 -8.79
C LEU A 11 34.18 -49.83 -8.35
N ILE A 12 34.66 -48.69 -8.87
CA ILE A 12 35.38 -47.63 -8.13
C ILE A 12 35.11 -46.28 -8.80
N ALA A 13 34.88 -45.29 -7.94
CA ALA A 13 34.46 -43.94 -8.23
C ALA A 13 35.41 -43.12 -9.12
N GLY A 14 34.83 -42.37 -10.05
CA GLY A 14 35.48 -41.30 -10.78
C GLY A 14 34.47 -40.18 -11.03
N LEU A 15 34.19 -39.39 -9.99
CA LEU A 15 33.38 -38.17 -10.12
C LEU A 15 34.25 -37.09 -10.80
N THR A 16 34.35 -37.13 -12.12
CA THR A 16 34.97 -36.06 -12.90
C THR A 16 34.04 -34.85 -12.87
N GLY A 17 34.43 -33.81 -12.13
CA GLY A 17 33.70 -32.56 -12.01
C GLY A 17 33.47 -31.91 -13.37
N LEU A 18 32.21 -31.78 -13.77
CA LEU A 18 31.79 -30.85 -14.80
C LEU A 18 31.87 -29.43 -14.21
N THR A 19 32.97 -28.73 -14.45
CA THR A 19 33.02 -27.27 -14.27
C THR A 19 32.27 -26.63 -15.44
N LEU A 20 31.03 -26.20 -15.21
CA LEU A 20 30.32 -25.29 -16.11
C LEU A 20 31.05 -23.95 -16.11
N ALA A 21 31.92 -23.73 -17.09
CA ALA A 21 32.48 -22.42 -17.39
C ALA A 21 31.35 -21.51 -17.86
N THR A 22 30.86 -20.64 -16.98
CA THR A 22 29.98 -19.54 -17.37
C THR A 22 30.85 -18.46 -18.01
N SER A 23 30.73 -18.29 -19.33
CA SER A 23 31.33 -17.15 -20.02
C SER A 23 30.74 -15.85 -19.45
N PRO A 24 31.54 -14.88 -19.00
CA PRO A 24 31.03 -13.61 -18.52
C PRO A 24 30.31 -12.90 -19.68
N GLN A 25 28.99 -12.72 -19.56
CA GLN A 25 28.26 -11.86 -20.49
C GLN A 25 28.82 -10.45 -20.38
N SER A 26 29.16 -9.85 -21.51
CA SER A 26 29.57 -8.45 -21.59
C SER A 26 28.40 -7.57 -21.12
N VAL A 27 28.56 -6.95 -19.95
CA VAL A 27 27.63 -5.94 -19.46
C VAL A 27 27.75 -4.74 -20.39
N LYS A 28 26.83 -4.60 -21.35
CA LYS A 28 26.76 -3.39 -22.19
C LYS A 28 26.65 -2.19 -21.26
N ALA A 29 27.61 -1.26 -21.37
CA ALA A 29 27.55 0.01 -20.65
C ALA A 29 26.22 0.70 -20.93
N ALA A 30 25.56 1.19 -19.88
CA ALA A 30 24.30 1.87 -19.99
C ALA A 30 24.46 3.13 -20.86
N GLY A 31 23.66 3.25 -21.94
CA GLY A 31 23.75 4.38 -22.87
C GLY A 31 23.15 5.68 -22.31
N VAL A 32 22.99 6.68 -23.18
CA VAL A 32 22.21 7.88 -22.87
C VAL A 32 20.71 7.55 -22.91
N TYR A 33 19.94 8.11 -21.98
CA TYR A 33 18.50 7.93 -21.99
C TYR A 33 17.86 8.61 -23.21
N HIS A 34 17.03 7.88 -23.94
CA HIS A 34 16.23 8.39 -25.05
C HIS A 34 14.76 8.00 -24.86
N THR A 35 13.86 8.77 -25.46
CA THR A 35 12.42 8.57 -25.36
C THR A 35 11.98 7.42 -26.26
N ILE A 36 11.23 6.48 -25.69
CA ILE A 36 10.58 5.38 -26.43
C ILE A 36 9.05 5.51 -26.46
N LYS A 37 8.47 6.33 -25.57
CA LYS A 37 7.05 6.70 -25.63
C LYS A 37 6.84 8.07 -25.00
N SER A 38 5.97 8.88 -25.61
CA SER A 38 5.61 10.21 -25.13
C SER A 38 4.09 10.35 -25.03
N LYS A 39 3.62 11.09 -24.01
CA LYS A 39 2.22 11.48 -23.83
C LYS A 39 2.14 12.89 -23.26
N THR A 40 1.25 13.71 -23.80
CA THR A 40 0.92 15.04 -23.25
C THR A 40 0.12 14.90 -21.95
N ALA A 41 0.39 15.76 -20.98
CA ALA A 41 -0.31 15.81 -19.70
C ALA A 41 -1.05 17.14 -19.54
N ASN A 42 -2.24 17.09 -18.93
CA ASN A 42 -3.11 18.25 -18.75
C ASN A 42 -2.71 19.05 -17.50
N ASN A 43 -1.50 19.60 -17.49
CA ASN A 43 -0.97 20.47 -16.44
C ASN A 43 -1.20 19.95 -15.01
N THR A 44 -1.00 18.64 -14.81
CA THR A 44 -1.34 18.00 -13.54
C THR A 44 -0.34 18.43 -12.47
N ALA A 45 -0.87 18.87 -11.31
CA ALA A 45 -0.06 19.31 -10.18
C ALA A 45 0.57 18.13 -9.41
N PHE A 46 1.82 18.32 -9.01
CA PHE A 46 2.61 17.44 -8.16
C PHE A 46 3.42 18.27 -7.15
N HIS A 47 3.93 17.63 -6.11
CA HIS A 47 4.92 18.19 -5.20
C HIS A 47 6.01 17.15 -4.91
N TRP A 48 7.17 17.62 -4.45
CA TRP A 48 8.27 16.75 -4.05
C TRP A 48 7.89 15.88 -2.86
N ASN A 49 8.24 14.60 -2.90
CA ASN A 49 7.81 13.61 -1.91
C ASN A 49 8.77 13.42 -0.72
N GLY A 50 9.75 14.30 -0.53
CA GLY A 50 10.75 14.20 0.53
C GLY A 50 12.02 13.41 0.16
N ASN A 51 12.12 12.84 -1.05
CA ASN A 51 13.32 12.10 -1.46
C ASN A 51 14.55 13.03 -1.64
N GLN A 52 15.59 12.84 -0.83
CA GLN A 52 16.80 13.67 -0.83
C GLN A 52 17.66 13.53 -2.10
N LYS A 53 17.44 12.52 -2.93
CA LYS A 53 18.15 12.29 -4.21
C LYS A 53 17.31 12.70 -5.43
N ALA A 54 16.29 13.52 -5.23
CA ALA A 54 15.38 13.96 -6.29
C ALA A 54 15.94 15.14 -7.09
N TYR A 55 16.12 14.98 -8.40
CA TYR A 55 16.59 16.04 -9.31
C TYR A 55 15.65 16.26 -10.49
N LEU A 56 15.62 17.49 -10.99
CA LEU A 56 15.19 17.82 -12.34
C LEU A 56 16.38 17.69 -13.28
N TRP A 57 16.20 16.97 -14.36
CA TRP A 57 17.24 16.67 -15.34
C TRP A 57 17.00 17.37 -16.67
N ASN A 58 18.03 17.45 -17.50
CA ASN A 58 17.87 17.73 -18.94
C ASN A 58 17.19 16.55 -19.66
N TYR A 59 16.76 16.75 -20.90
CA TYR A 59 16.01 15.74 -21.67
C TYR A 59 16.70 14.38 -21.76
N ASN A 60 18.02 14.36 -21.91
CA ASN A 60 18.81 13.13 -22.05
C ASN A 60 19.23 12.50 -20.70
N LEU A 61 18.81 13.08 -19.57
CA LEU A 61 19.15 12.66 -18.21
C LEU A 61 20.65 12.58 -17.92
N THR A 62 21.46 13.38 -18.62
CA THR A 62 22.91 13.46 -18.43
C THR A 62 23.34 14.59 -17.49
N GLN A 63 22.47 15.57 -17.26
CA GLN A 63 22.76 16.75 -16.45
C GLN A 63 21.63 17.02 -15.44
N LYS A 64 22.01 17.13 -14.16
CA LYS A 64 21.13 17.64 -13.09
C LYS A 64 21.02 19.15 -13.22
N LYS A 65 19.80 19.65 -13.42
CA LYS A 65 19.50 21.08 -13.56
C LYS A 65 19.11 21.71 -12.24
N HIS A 66 18.26 21.02 -11.47
CA HIS A 66 17.80 21.50 -10.18
C HIS A 66 17.67 20.35 -9.19
N HIS A 67 17.97 20.61 -7.92
CA HIS A 67 17.75 19.66 -6.83
C HIS A 67 16.40 19.96 -6.19
N LEU A 68 15.48 19.00 -6.13
CA LEU A 68 14.10 19.26 -5.67
C LEU A 68 14.03 19.63 -4.18
N THR A 69 15.03 19.28 -3.38
CA THR A 69 15.13 19.68 -1.97
C THR A 69 15.25 21.20 -1.81
N ASN A 70 15.72 21.93 -2.83
CA ASN A 70 15.79 23.39 -2.83
C ASN A 70 14.42 24.03 -3.12
N TYR A 71 13.43 23.21 -3.47
CA TYR A 71 12.07 23.61 -3.82
C TYR A 71 11.05 22.81 -3.01
N PRO A 72 11.19 22.74 -1.66
CA PRO A 72 10.38 21.86 -0.84
C PRO A 72 8.91 22.32 -0.79
N LYS A 73 8.66 23.59 -1.13
CA LYS A 73 7.36 24.25 -1.12
C LYS A 73 6.75 24.48 -2.50
N THR A 74 7.27 23.78 -3.52
CA THR A 74 6.91 24.06 -4.91
C THR A 74 5.89 23.06 -5.43
N THR A 75 4.82 23.60 -6.02
CA THR A 75 3.93 22.84 -6.91
C THR A 75 4.56 22.76 -8.30
N TRP A 76 4.65 21.53 -8.80
CA TRP A 76 5.17 21.16 -10.11
C TRP A 76 4.03 20.79 -11.05
N TYR A 77 3.92 21.48 -12.17
CA TYR A 77 2.89 21.20 -13.16
C TYR A 77 3.47 20.37 -14.30
N THR A 78 2.87 19.21 -14.56
CA THR A 78 3.34 18.28 -15.59
C THR A 78 2.67 18.56 -16.92
N SER A 79 3.47 18.78 -17.97
CA SER A 79 2.98 18.95 -19.34
C SER A 79 3.33 17.77 -20.27
N LYS A 80 4.32 16.93 -19.92
CA LYS A 80 4.64 15.69 -20.67
C LYS A 80 5.01 14.54 -19.75
N VAL A 81 4.67 13.33 -20.17
CA VAL A 81 5.10 12.06 -19.56
C VAL A 81 5.88 11.27 -20.60
N LEU A 82 7.12 10.94 -20.29
CA LEU A 82 8.02 10.19 -21.15
C LEU A 82 8.34 8.83 -20.54
N LYS A 83 8.26 7.78 -21.34
CA LYS A 83 8.95 6.52 -21.07
C LYS A 83 10.30 6.59 -21.76
N MET A 84 11.37 6.50 -20.98
CA MET A 84 12.74 6.62 -21.50
C MET A 84 13.55 5.39 -21.14
N THR A 85 14.48 5.01 -22.00
CA THR A 85 15.42 3.91 -21.78
C THR A 85 16.83 4.30 -22.18
N ASN A 86 17.82 3.71 -21.54
CA ASN A 86 19.22 3.77 -21.96
C ASN A 86 19.76 2.44 -22.50
N GLY A 87 18.84 1.55 -22.90
CA GLY A 87 19.14 0.19 -23.35
C GLY A 87 19.24 -0.84 -22.22
N THR A 88 19.47 -0.42 -20.97
CA THR A 88 19.55 -1.34 -19.80
C THR A 88 18.47 -1.07 -18.75
N LYS A 89 18.07 0.20 -18.57
CA LYS A 89 17.10 0.65 -17.59
C LYS A 89 16.03 1.49 -18.27
N THR A 90 14.78 1.20 -17.94
CA THR A 90 13.61 1.95 -18.42
C THR A 90 12.93 2.66 -17.25
N GLY A 91 12.50 3.90 -17.46
CA GLY A 91 11.83 4.70 -16.44
C GLY A 91 10.75 5.61 -17.00
N ILE A 92 9.87 6.09 -16.11
CA ILE A 92 8.86 7.11 -16.41
C ILE A 92 9.32 8.44 -15.84
N PHE A 93 9.34 9.45 -16.71
CA PHE A 93 9.80 10.80 -16.40
C PHE A 93 8.71 11.82 -16.72
N TYR A 94 8.48 12.74 -15.79
CA TYR A 94 7.57 13.86 -15.95
C TYR A 94 8.36 15.09 -16.32
N TYR A 95 7.99 15.74 -17.42
CA TYR A 95 8.44 17.10 -17.67
C TYR A 95 7.58 18.05 -16.86
N VAL A 96 8.22 18.71 -15.90
CA VAL A 96 7.54 19.58 -14.93
C VAL A 96 8.11 20.99 -14.97
N SER A 97 7.25 21.95 -14.63
CA SER A 97 7.65 23.33 -14.36
C SER A 97 6.98 23.84 -13.09
N ASN A 98 7.62 24.80 -12.41
CA ASN A 98 6.93 25.60 -11.41
C ASN A 98 5.89 26.53 -12.06
N GLU A 99 5.07 27.17 -11.25
CA GLU A 99 3.98 28.05 -11.71
C GLU A 99 4.46 29.16 -12.65
N SER A 100 5.61 29.79 -12.34
CA SER A 100 6.19 30.85 -13.18
C SER A 100 6.94 30.33 -14.42
N GLY A 101 7.09 29.02 -14.59
CA GLY A 101 7.82 28.41 -15.70
C GLY A 101 9.34 28.64 -15.70
N SER A 102 9.88 29.31 -14.68
CA SER A 102 11.29 29.66 -14.53
C SER A 102 12.18 28.46 -14.17
N VAL A 103 11.64 27.49 -13.43
CA VAL A 103 12.34 26.27 -13.02
C VAL A 103 11.62 25.08 -13.66
N LYS A 104 12.32 24.33 -14.50
CA LYS A 104 11.73 23.22 -15.26
C LYS A 104 12.74 22.13 -15.60
N GLY A 105 12.24 20.92 -15.85
CA GLY A 105 13.05 19.79 -16.26
C GLY A 105 12.33 18.46 -16.11
N TYR A 106 13.09 17.37 -16.27
CA TYR A 106 12.57 16.01 -16.19
C TYR A 106 12.78 15.43 -14.80
N ALA A 107 11.68 15.07 -14.13
CA ALA A 107 11.69 14.40 -12.84
C ALA A 107 11.32 12.93 -13.03
N TRP A 108 12.02 12.01 -12.36
CA TRP A 108 11.55 10.63 -12.27
C TRP A 108 10.24 10.57 -11.47
N LYS A 109 9.28 9.75 -11.92
CA LYS A 109 7.95 9.64 -11.30
C LYS A 109 8.00 9.45 -9.78
N GLY A 110 8.92 8.63 -9.27
CA GLY A 110 9.00 8.33 -7.84
C GLY A 110 9.65 9.42 -6.97
N TYR A 111 9.96 10.59 -7.53
CA TYR A 111 10.33 11.79 -6.75
C TYR A 111 9.13 12.70 -6.44
N LEU A 112 7.96 12.41 -7.02
CA LEU A 112 6.83 13.32 -7.03
C LEU A 112 5.57 12.63 -6.53
N THR A 113 4.83 13.33 -5.67
CA THR A 113 3.49 12.98 -5.21
C THR A 113 2.48 13.87 -5.93
N LYS A 114 1.37 13.31 -6.40
CA LYS A 114 0.35 14.08 -7.11
C LYS A 114 -0.40 15.02 -6.14
N GLY A 115 -0.65 16.25 -6.57
CA GLY A 115 -1.32 17.30 -5.78
C GLY A 115 -0.48 18.57 -5.64
N THR A 116 -1.11 19.71 -5.36
CA THR A 116 -0.43 20.97 -5.08
C THR A 116 0.30 20.92 -3.74
N TYR A 117 1.41 21.64 -3.62
CA TYR A 117 2.05 21.87 -2.32
C TYR A 117 1.17 22.79 -1.45
N SER A 118 1.04 22.47 -0.16
CA SER A 118 0.36 23.30 0.84
C SER A 118 1.34 23.65 1.97
N SER A 119 1.44 24.93 2.34
CA SER A 119 2.41 25.46 3.32
C SER A 119 2.04 25.24 4.79
N ASN A 120 0.87 24.65 5.08
CA ASN A 120 0.49 24.24 6.44
C ASN A 120 0.68 22.73 6.61
N PRO A 121 1.55 22.26 7.53
CA PRO A 121 1.47 20.91 8.03
C PRO A 121 0.41 20.88 9.15
N THR A 122 -0.86 21.14 8.82
CA THR A 122 -1.95 21.10 9.81
C THR A 122 -3.25 20.68 9.16
N SER A 123 -3.79 19.57 9.69
CA SER A 123 -5.19 19.24 9.86
C SER A 123 -6.16 19.70 8.77
N THR A 124 -6.62 18.76 7.96
CA THR A 124 -7.78 18.94 7.09
C THR A 124 -9.07 19.05 7.92
N SER A 125 -9.30 20.19 8.56
CA SER A 125 -10.64 20.69 8.79
C SER A 125 -11.04 21.50 7.55
N SER A 126 -11.66 20.84 6.57
CA SER A 126 -12.38 21.54 5.52
C SER A 126 -13.80 21.80 5.99
N ASN A 127 -14.04 22.95 6.61
CA ASN A 127 -15.35 23.58 6.55
C ASN A 127 -15.30 24.63 5.44
N THR A 128 -15.73 24.22 4.26
CA THR A 128 -16.34 25.13 3.30
C THR A 128 -17.66 24.49 2.94
N SER A 129 -18.72 25.00 3.55
CA SER A 129 -20.10 24.65 3.27
C SER A 129 -20.43 24.97 1.82
N LYS A 130 -20.30 23.96 0.95
CA LYS A 130 -21.02 23.85 -0.32
C LYS A 130 -21.61 22.44 -0.39
N SER A 131 -22.92 22.42 -0.21
CA SER A 131 -23.91 21.45 -0.67
C SER A 131 -23.42 20.03 -1.03
N ALA A 132 -23.92 19.08 -0.25
CA ALA A 132 -23.86 17.63 -0.40
C ALA A 132 -23.64 17.13 -1.83
N ASN A 133 -22.49 16.48 -2.05
CA ASN A 133 -22.41 15.33 -2.94
C ASN A 133 -21.21 14.43 -2.56
N THR A 134 -21.25 13.90 -1.34
CA THR A 134 -20.34 12.85 -0.84
C THR A 134 -20.88 11.47 -1.18
N LYS A 135 -21.20 11.22 -2.46
CA LYS A 135 -21.67 9.90 -2.90
C LYS A 135 -20.47 9.02 -3.26
N TRP A 136 -20.01 8.19 -2.32
CA TRP A 136 -18.97 7.20 -2.59
C TRP A 136 -19.52 5.99 -3.32
N ILE A 137 -20.83 5.79 -3.28
CA ILE A 137 -21.53 4.82 -4.10
C ILE A 137 -21.47 5.27 -5.56
N THR A 138 -20.59 4.62 -6.30
CA THR A 138 -20.46 4.80 -7.76
C THR A 138 -20.59 3.43 -8.41
N LYS A 139 -20.77 3.39 -9.74
CA LYS A 139 -20.72 2.12 -10.50
C LYS A 139 -19.44 1.31 -10.23
N ASP A 140 -18.34 2.00 -9.92
CA ASP A 140 -17.03 1.42 -9.64
C ASP A 140 -16.75 1.21 -8.13
N ASN A 141 -17.70 1.56 -7.25
CA ASN A 141 -17.66 1.38 -5.80
C ASN A 141 -19.08 1.10 -5.26
N PRO A 142 -19.73 0.00 -5.69
CA PRO A 142 -21.12 -0.27 -5.35
C PRO A 142 -21.35 -0.41 -3.84
N SER A 143 -20.30 -0.82 -3.10
CA SER A 143 -20.34 -1.01 -1.65
C SER A 143 -19.94 0.25 -0.84
N GLY A 144 -19.61 1.37 -1.51
CA GLY A 144 -19.45 2.65 -0.83
C GLY A 144 -18.28 2.75 0.15
N ILE A 145 -17.14 2.08 -0.12
CA ILE A 145 -15.92 2.24 0.71
C ILE A 145 -15.57 3.73 0.80
N PRO A 146 -15.28 4.27 2.00
CA PRO A 146 -14.88 5.67 2.17
C PRO A 146 -13.53 5.98 1.54
N ASN A 147 -13.47 7.01 0.69
CA ASN A 147 -12.24 7.54 0.08
C ASN A 147 -11.37 6.52 -0.67
N PRO A 148 -11.94 5.71 -1.58
CA PRO A 148 -11.21 4.61 -2.18
C PRO A 148 -10.14 5.13 -3.16
N THR A 149 -8.95 4.54 -3.12
CA THR A 149 -7.91 4.82 -4.11
C THR A 149 -8.31 4.26 -5.46
N LYS A 150 -7.69 4.74 -6.55
CA LYS A 150 -7.93 4.19 -7.90
C LYS A 150 -7.57 2.71 -8.01
N ALA A 151 -6.63 2.24 -7.19
CA ALA A 151 -6.23 0.83 -7.16
C ALA A 151 -7.31 -0.02 -6.48
N GLU A 152 -7.85 0.45 -5.35
CA GLU A 152 -8.99 -0.14 -4.65
C GLU A 152 -10.22 -0.20 -5.55
N LEU A 153 -10.60 0.92 -6.18
CA LEU A 153 -11.69 0.97 -7.16
C LEU A 153 -11.49 -0.02 -8.30
N ASN A 154 -10.26 -0.16 -8.80
CA ASN A 154 -9.98 -1.10 -9.89
C ASN A 154 -10.04 -2.57 -9.45
N ALA A 155 -9.71 -2.86 -8.20
CA ALA A 155 -9.87 -4.19 -7.63
C ALA A 155 -11.36 -4.55 -7.41
N LEU A 156 -12.18 -3.56 -7.04
CA LEU A 156 -13.62 -3.71 -6.81
C LEU A 156 -14.45 -3.87 -8.10
N LYS A 157 -13.93 -3.42 -9.25
CA LYS A 157 -14.64 -3.52 -10.55
C LYS A 157 -14.98 -4.95 -10.99
N ASN A 158 -14.28 -5.95 -10.45
CA ASN A 158 -14.45 -7.35 -10.83
C ASN A 158 -15.12 -8.20 -9.75
N THR A 159 -15.38 -7.65 -8.55
CA THR A 159 -16.05 -8.37 -7.46
C THR A 159 -17.56 -8.21 -7.60
N VAL A 160 -18.19 -9.12 -8.34
CA VAL A 160 -19.65 -9.18 -8.48
C VAL A 160 -20.14 -10.24 -7.48
N THR A 161 -21.00 -9.83 -6.55
CA THR A 161 -21.79 -10.65 -5.61
C THR A 161 -21.03 -11.42 -4.52
N ASP A 162 -21.42 -11.21 -3.26
CA ASP A 162 -20.98 -11.83 -1.98
C ASP A 162 -19.49 -11.82 -1.55
N GLU A 163 -18.51 -11.80 -2.45
CA GLU A 163 -17.06 -11.66 -2.09
C GLU A 163 -16.65 -10.21 -1.74
N SER A 164 -17.62 -9.28 -1.77
CA SER A 164 -17.40 -7.86 -1.51
C SER A 164 -17.00 -7.58 -0.06
N TYR A 165 -17.54 -8.32 0.91
CA TYR A 165 -17.34 -8.07 2.35
C TYR A 165 -15.87 -8.18 2.78
N TYR A 166 -15.22 -9.32 2.51
CA TYR A 166 -13.81 -9.53 2.87
C TYR A 166 -12.85 -8.64 2.06
N THR A 167 -13.19 -8.35 0.80
CA THR A 167 -12.41 -7.43 -0.04
C THR A 167 -12.43 -6.01 0.52
N ILE A 168 -13.59 -5.54 0.99
CA ILE A 168 -13.75 -4.24 1.64
C ILE A 168 -12.89 -4.16 2.90
N ILE A 169 -12.99 -5.17 3.77
CA ILE A 169 -12.24 -5.22 5.03
C ILE A 169 -10.75 -5.21 4.75
N TYR A 170 -10.27 -6.02 3.81
CA TYR A 170 -8.86 -6.04 3.42
C TYR A 170 -8.36 -4.63 3.04
N TYR A 171 -9.07 -3.91 2.17
CA TYR A 171 -8.65 -2.58 1.76
C TYR A 171 -8.85 -1.50 2.84
N GLN A 172 -9.84 -1.66 3.71
CA GLN A 172 -10.07 -0.80 4.86
C GLN A 172 -8.93 -0.94 5.90
N ASP A 173 -8.46 -2.16 6.13
CA ASP A 173 -7.49 -2.52 7.17
C ASP A 173 -6.04 -2.37 6.73
N PHE A 174 -5.74 -2.69 5.46
CA PHE A 174 -4.38 -2.70 4.94
C PHE A 174 -3.61 -1.37 5.16
N PRO A 175 -4.21 -0.17 5.01
CA PRO A 175 -3.53 1.09 5.30
C PRO A 175 -3.13 1.28 6.78
N ILE A 176 -3.86 0.65 7.71
CA ILE A 176 -3.54 0.60 9.15
C ILE A 176 -2.42 -0.41 9.39
N ILE A 177 -2.52 -1.62 8.84
CA ILE A 177 -1.46 -2.65 8.92
C ILE A 177 -0.12 -2.08 8.45
N LYS A 178 -0.12 -1.36 7.32
CA LYS A 178 1.08 -0.70 6.75
C LYS A 178 1.64 0.44 7.60
N ALA A 179 0.90 0.94 8.58
CA ALA A 179 1.38 1.97 9.51
C ALA A 179 2.30 1.39 10.60
N PHE A 180 2.23 0.08 10.87
CA PHE A 180 3.14 -0.59 11.79
C PHE A 180 4.49 -0.83 11.09
N PRO A 181 5.58 -0.20 11.54
CA PRO A 181 6.87 -0.29 10.86
C PRO A 181 7.49 -1.68 11.05
N ASN A 182 7.96 -2.29 9.96
CA ASN A 182 8.69 -3.56 9.95
C ASN A 182 7.93 -4.74 10.58
N THR A 183 6.60 -4.71 10.59
CA THR A 183 5.78 -5.91 10.81
C THR A 183 5.64 -6.70 9.51
N THR A 184 5.33 -7.98 9.63
CA THR A 184 5.04 -8.86 8.49
C THR A 184 3.56 -9.23 8.51
N TYR A 185 2.85 -8.93 7.42
CA TYR A 185 1.43 -9.28 7.31
C TYR A 185 1.24 -10.81 7.29
N ASN A 186 0.31 -11.31 8.11
CA ASN A 186 -0.08 -12.72 8.18
C ASN A 186 -1.61 -12.81 8.17
N HIS A 187 -2.19 -13.22 7.05
CA HIS A 187 -3.64 -13.34 6.88
C HIS A 187 -4.34 -14.25 7.92
N LYS A 188 -3.61 -15.20 8.54
CA LYS A 188 -4.17 -16.03 9.63
C LYS A 188 -4.47 -15.23 10.89
N LEU A 189 -3.79 -14.10 11.08
CA LEU A 189 -4.07 -13.17 12.16
C LEU A 189 -5.32 -12.32 11.89
N ASP A 190 -5.76 -12.18 10.63
CA ASP A 190 -7.04 -11.52 10.32
C ASP A 190 -8.20 -12.37 10.86
N ASN A 191 -8.17 -13.68 10.64
CA ASN A 191 -9.15 -14.61 11.20
C ASN A 191 -9.10 -14.64 12.74
N ALA A 192 -7.90 -14.52 13.33
CA ALA A 192 -7.75 -14.44 14.79
C ALA A 192 -8.31 -13.11 15.33
N ALA A 193 -8.12 -11.99 14.63
CA ALA A 193 -8.70 -10.70 14.98
C ALA A 193 -10.23 -10.71 14.86
N GLU A 194 -10.78 -11.36 13.83
CA GLU A 194 -12.23 -11.56 13.68
C GLU A 194 -12.80 -12.38 14.84
N GLY A 195 -12.18 -13.53 15.15
CA GLY A 195 -12.63 -14.39 16.24
C GLY A 195 -12.59 -13.68 17.59
N GLU A 196 -11.58 -12.84 17.82
CA GLU A 196 -11.49 -12.01 19.02
C GLU A 196 -12.57 -10.91 19.06
N LEU A 197 -12.84 -10.25 17.93
CA LEU A 197 -13.89 -9.22 17.85
C LEU A 197 -15.28 -9.81 18.09
N LEU A 198 -15.56 -10.96 17.50
CA LEU A 198 -16.84 -11.65 17.58
C LEU A 198 -16.99 -12.49 18.86
N ASN A 199 -15.95 -12.56 19.68
CA ASN A 199 -15.87 -13.45 20.85
C ASN A 199 -16.18 -14.92 20.48
N ASN A 200 -15.75 -15.36 19.30
CA ASN A 200 -15.99 -16.70 18.78
C ASN A 200 -14.90 -17.10 17.77
N PHE A 201 -13.92 -17.89 18.24
CA PHE A 201 -12.91 -18.46 17.36
C PHE A 201 -13.48 -19.64 16.56
N GLY A 202 -13.56 -19.46 15.24
CA GLY A 202 -13.94 -20.50 14.29
C GLY A 202 -12.99 -21.71 14.30
N SER A 203 -13.46 -22.83 13.72
CA SER A 203 -12.69 -24.08 13.66
C SER A 203 -11.35 -23.95 12.92
N VAL A 204 -11.29 -23.08 11.91
CA VAL A 204 -10.05 -22.77 11.17
C VAL A 204 -9.03 -22.12 12.10
N VAL A 205 -9.42 -21.07 12.83
CA VAL A 205 -8.53 -20.34 13.74
C VAL A 205 -8.01 -21.26 14.86
N LYS A 206 -8.91 -22.06 15.45
CA LYS A 206 -8.55 -23.05 16.48
C LYS A 206 -7.53 -24.06 15.96
N ARG A 207 -7.64 -24.50 14.70
CA ARG A 207 -6.69 -25.42 14.07
C ARG A 207 -5.35 -24.75 13.74
N GLU A 208 -5.37 -23.49 13.31
CA GLU A 208 -4.16 -22.76 12.91
C GLU A 208 -3.30 -22.32 14.08
N TRP A 209 -3.94 -21.87 15.16
CA TRP A 209 -3.27 -21.27 16.31
C TRP A 209 -3.30 -22.16 17.54
N GLY A 210 -4.38 -22.94 17.76
CA GLY A 210 -4.52 -23.80 18.94
C GLY A 210 -4.19 -23.05 20.23
N ASP A 211 -3.30 -23.61 21.04
CA ASP A 211 -2.85 -23.01 22.30
C ASP A 211 -2.11 -21.68 22.12
N LYS A 212 -1.57 -21.39 20.92
CA LYS A 212 -0.87 -20.13 20.63
C LYS A 212 -1.80 -18.93 20.52
N LEU A 213 -3.12 -19.13 20.52
CA LEU A 213 -4.09 -18.01 20.58
C LEU A 213 -3.83 -17.11 21.80
N LYS A 214 -3.42 -17.70 22.94
CA LYS A 214 -3.08 -16.94 24.16
C LYS A 214 -1.83 -16.06 24.02
N ASP A 215 -1.00 -16.34 23.03
CA ASP A 215 0.25 -15.62 22.78
C ASP A 215 0.06 -14.47 21.79
N ILE A 216 -1.12 -14.38 21.16
CA ILE A 216 -1.50 -13.26 20.30
C ILE A 216 -1.91 -12.08 21.18
N GLN A 217 -1.30 -10.93 20.92
CA GLN A 217 -1.70 -9.67 21.50
C GLN A 217 -2.77 -9.00 20.64
N TYR A 218 -3.83 -8.53 21.27
CA TYR A 218 -4.95 -7.88 20.60
C TYR A 218 -5.04 -6.40 21.00
N LEU A 219 -4.98 -5.52 20.01
CA LEU A 219 -5.32 -4.10 20.18
C LEU A 219 -6.75 -3.88 19.67
N LYS A 220 -7.60 -3.32 20.51
CA LYS A 220 -9.04 -3.18 20.23
C LYS A 220 -9.45 -1.72 20.32
N LEU A 221 -10.63 -1.42 19.78
CA LEU A 221 -11.27 -0.12 19.98
C LEU A 221 -11.34 0.21 21.48
N SER A 222 -10.80 1.37 21.89
CA SER A 222 -10.69 1.73 23.31
C SER A 222 -12.02 2.02 23.99
N THR A 223 -12.96 2.61 23.26
CA THR A 223 -14.24 3.10 23.77
C THR A 223 -15.32 3.00 22.70
N GLN A 224 -16.53 2.68 23.13
CA GLN A 224 -17.67 2.59 22.23
C GLN A 224 -17.98 3.97 21.62
N LEU A 225 -18.25 3.98 20.31
CA LEU A 225 -18.55 5.19 19.56
C LEU A 225 -19.97 5.67 19.83
N THR A 226 -20.17 6.99 19.86
CA THR A 226 -21.52 7.57 19.82
C THR A 226 -22.09 7.48 18.41
N ASN A 227 -23.42 7.56 18.29
CA ASN A 227 -24.09 7.58 16.99
C ASN A 227 -23.56 8.69 16.06
N GLN A 228 -23.24 9.85 16.61
CA GLN A 228 -22.66 10.96 15.84
C GLN A 228 -21.25 10.62 15.34
N GLN A 229 -20.41 9.97 16.16
CA GLN A 229 -19.07 9.56 15.75
C GLN A 229 -19.12 8.46 14.68
N MET A 230 -20.02 7.48 14.81
CA MET A 230 -20.25 6.46 13.77
C MET A 230 -20.71 7.10 12.45
N GLN A 231 -21.63 8.06 12.51
CA GLN A 231 -22.07 8.81 11.33
C GLN A 231 -20.93 9.61 10.69
N ASN A 232 -20.11 10.27 11.50
CA ASN A 232 -18.95 11.02 11.03
C ASN A 232 -17.94 10.10 10.32
N LEU A 233 -17.70 8.90 10.88
CA LEU A 233 -16.82 7.89 10.30
C LEU A 233 -17.39 7.32 8.99
N ALA A 234 -18.70 7.03 8.96
CA ALA A 234 -19.44 6.62 7.76
C ALA A 234 -19.54 7.73 6.70
N ASN A 235 -19.24 8.99 7.06
CA ASN A 235 -19.09 10.12 6.15
C ASN A 235 -17.61 10.47 5.89
N GLY A 236 -16.68 9.70 6.45
CA GLY A 236 -15.26 9.69 6.08
C GLY A 236 -14.48 10.82 6.72
N SER A 237 -15.02 11.40 7.79
CA SER A 237 -14.44 12.49 8.55
C SER A 237 -14.43 12.13 10.03
N PRO A 238 -13.32 11.60 10.59
CA PRO A 238 -12.05 11.33 9.92
C PRO A 238 -12.07 10.08 9.02
N THR A 239 -11.00 9.87 8.25
CA THR A 239 -10.81 8.57 7.56
C THR A 239 -10.66 7.43 8.58
N PHE A 240 -11.02 6.20 8.21
CA PHE A 240 -10.90 5.06 9.12
C PHE A 240 -9.47 4.84 9.63
N LYS A 241 -8.47 4.98 8.75
CA LYS A 241 -7.07 4.93 9.17
C LYS A 241 -6.74 5.97 10.24
N GLN A 242 -7.14 7.23 10.05
CA GLN A 242 -6.89 8.28 11.04
C GLN A 242 -7.61 8.00 12.34
N PHE A 243 -8.86 7.53 12.25
CA PHE A 243 -9.64 7.11 13.40
C PHE A 243 -8.89 6.06 14.25
N VAL A 244 -8.48 4.95 13.64
CA VAL A 244 -7.76 3.86 14.32
C VAL A 244 -6.43 4.35 14.90
N LEU A 245 -5.63 5.08 14.12
CA LEU A 245 -4.33 5.56 14.60
C LEU A 245 -4.45 6.55 15.77
N ASN A 246 -5.47 7.40 15.76
CA ASN A 246 -5.75 8.30 16.87
C ASN A 246 -6.19 7.53 18.11
N ASP A 247 -7.00 6.48 17.93
CA ASP A 247 -7.43 5.61 19.02
C ASP A 247 -6.25 4.86 19.66
N LEU A 248 -5.38 4.27 18.85
CA LEU A 248 -4.13 3.63 19.32
C LEU A 248 -3.22 4.61 20.06
N THR A 249 -3.11 5.86 19.58
CA THR A 249 -2.33 6.91 20.24
C THR A 249 -2.89 7.24 21.63
N LYS A 250 -4.22 7.32 21.77
CA LYS A 250 -4.89 7.53 23.07
C LYS A 250 -4.66 6.36 24.03
N GLN A 251 -4.54 5.15 23.49
CA GLN A 251 -4.17 3.95 24.25
C GLN A 251 -2.68 3.88 24.57
N HIS A 252 -1.89 4.92 24.24
CA HIS A 252 -0.44 4.95 24.40
C HIS A 252 0.31 3.83 23.66
N VAL A 253 -0.28 3.32 22.58
CA VAL A 253 0.35 2.29 21.74
C VAL A 253 1.40 2.95 20.85
N ASN A 254 2.66 2.57 21.04
CA ASN A 254 3.73 2.90 20.10
C ASN A 254 3.86 1.80 19.05
N LEU A 255 3.54 2.12 17.80
CA LEU A 255 3.55 1.14 16.69
C LEU A 255 4.93 0.50 16.47
N SER A 256 6.01 1.19 16.84
CA SER A 256 7.39 0.70 16.64
C SER A 256 7.76 -0.45 17.58
N ASP A 257 7.04 -0.63 18.68
CA ASP A 257 7.30 -1.69 19.66
C ASP A 257 7.06 -3.09 19.08
N TYR A 258 6.27 -3.17 18.00
CA TYR A 258 5.93 -4.41 17.30
C TYR A 258 6.86 -4.70 16.11
N LYS A 259 8.02 -4.03 16.02
CA LYS A 259 9.00 -4.29 14.96
C LYS A 259 9.37 -5.78 14.93
N GLY A 260 9.27 -6.40 13.75
CA GLY A 260 9.57 -7.83 13.55
C GLY A 260 8.43 -8.78 13.94
N TRP A 261 7.31 -8.27 14.45
CA TRP A 261 6.13 -9.08 14.75
C TRP A 261 5.34 -9.37 13.48
N GLN A 262 4.51 -10.40 13.55
CA GLN A 262 3.46 -10.66 12.59
C GLN A 262 2.21 -9.86 12.95
N ILE A 263 1.50 -9.37 11.94
CA ILE A 263 0.30 -8.54 12.11
C ILE A 263 -0.83 -9.03 11.21
N GLY A 264 -2.05 -9.01 11.74
CA GLY A 264 -3.30 -9.06 11.01
C GLY A 264 -4.31 -8.13 11.65
N MET A 265 -5.41 -7.87 10.95
CA MET A 265 -6.45 -6.97 11.41
C MET A 265 -7.79 -7.43 10.88
N PHE A 266 -8.83 -7.18 11.68
CA PHE A 266 -10.21 -7.28 11.24
C PHE A 266 -10.96 -6.06 11.74
N SER A 267 -11.74 -5.44 10.87
CA SER A 267 -12.68 -4.39 11.22
C SER A 267 -14.07 -4.65 10.67
N ARG A 268 -15.06 -4.03 11.31
CA ARG A 268 -16.41 -3.96 10.73
C ARG A 268 -16.37 -3.04 9.51
N PRO A 269 -16.89 -3.48 8.36
CA PRO A 269 -16.88 -2.66 7.16
C PRO A 269 -17.67 -1.37 7.39
N ILE A 270 -17.14 -0.27 6.89
CA ILE A 270 -17.82 1.02 6.96
C ILE A 270 -18.53 1.24 5.63
N TYR A 271 -19.86 1.31 5.71
CA TYR A 271 -20.73 1.64 4.58
C TYR A 271 -21.16 3.11 4.65
N GLN A 272 -21.36 3.74 3.48
CA GLN A 272 -21.97 5.06 3.42
C GLN A 272 -23.39 5.00 4.01
N LYS A 273 -23.81 6.05 4.73
CA LYS A 273 -25.11 6.16 5.44
C LYS A 273 -26.34 5.69 4.64
N GLU A 274 -26.34 5.82 3.31
CA GLU A 274 -27.42 5.36 2.42
C GLU A 274 -27.67 3.84 2.48
N LEU A 275 -26.70 3.05 2.96
CA LEU A 275 -26.79 1.60 3.15
C LEU A 275 -27.15 1.18 4.58
N LEU A 276 -27.18 2.12 5.53
CA LEU A 276 -27.61 1.86 6.90
C LEU A 276 -29.14 1.95 6.93
N SER A 277 -29.81 0.88 7.37
CA SER A 277 -31.23 0.97 7.76
C SER A 277 -31.38 2.07 8.83
N SER A 278 -32.61 2.56 9.04
CA SER A 278 -32.92 3.65 9.99
C SER A 278 -32.35 3.47 11.40
N ASP A 279 -31.92 2.26 11.76
CA ASP A 279 -31.38 1.89 13.06
C ASP A 279 -29.83 1.87 13.13
N GLY A 280 -29.12 2.02 12.00
CA GLY A 280 -27.66 2.01 11.93
C GLY A 280 -27.03 0.64 12.19
N ASP A 281 -25.80 0.41 11.69
CA ASP A 281 -24.98 -0.71 12.16
C ASP A 281 -24.30 -0.26 13.47
N PRO A 282 -24.65 -0.84 14.63
CA PRO A 282 -24.12 -0.42 15.94
C PRO A 282 -22.62 -0.74 16.11
N TYR A 283 -22.02 -1.40 15.12
CA TYR A 283 -20.65 -1.89 15.17
C TYR A 283 -19.70 -1.10 14.26
N ILE A 284 -20.15 -0.02 13.63
CA ILE A 284 -19.30 0.85 12.79
C ILE A 284 -18.08 1.32 13.59
N GLY A 285 -16.90 1.16 12.98
CA GLY A 285 -15.63 1.57 13.57
C GLY A 285 -15.06 0.58 14.58
N GLN A 286 -15.73 -0.53 14.87
CA GLN A 286 -15.11 -1.62 15.63
C GLN A 286 -13.97 -2.25 14.84
N TYR A 287 -12.86 -2.49 15.54
CA TYR A 287 -11.68 -3.12 14.98
C TYR A 287 -10.92 -3.91 16.04
N VAL A 288 -10.18 -4.92 15.57
CA VAL A 288 -9.17 -5.64 16.32
C VAL A 288 -7.92 -5.78 15.45
N ILE A 289 -6.76 -5.48 16.02
CA ILE A 289 -5.44 -5.76 15.43
C ILE A 289 -4.83 -6.90 16.23
N ALA A 290 -4.50 -8.00 15.55
CA ALA A 290 -3.85 -9.17 16.12
C ALA A 290 -2.35 -9.11 15.82
N LEU A 291 -1.53 -9.24 16.86
CA LEU A 291 -0.09 -9.10 16.83
C LEU A 291 0.55 -10.34 17.45
N TYR A 292 1.39 -11.02 16.70
CA TYR A 292 2.08 -12.22 17.18
C TYR A 292 3.59 -12.05 17.06
N ASN A 293 4.31 -12.28 18.16
CA ASN A 293 5.77 -12.23 18.18
C ASN A 293 6.33 -13.61 17.82
N PRO A 294 6.88 -13.82 16.61
CA PRO A 294 7.41 -15.12 16.21
C PRO A 294 8.68 -15.52 17.00
N ASN A 295 9.30 -14.59 17.72
CA ASN A 295 10.54 -14.83 18.46
C ASN A 295 10.32 -15.00 19.97
N LYS A 296 9.06 -14.97 20.43
CA LYS A 296 8.72 -15.22 21.83
C LYS A 296 8.83 -16.73 22.08
N GLN A 297 9.84 -17.13 22.85
CA GLN A 297 10.02 -18.51 23.32
C GLN A 297 9.02 -18.84 24.43
#